data_AF-A0A392PTM5-F1
#
_entry.id   AF-A0A392PTM5-F1
#
_cell.length_a   1.000
_cell.length_b   1.000
_cell.length_c   1.000
_cell.angle_alpha   90.00
_cell.angle_beta   90.00
_cell.angle_gamma   90.00
#
_symmetry.space_group_name_H-M   'P 1'
#
loop_
_entity.id
_entity.type
_entity.pdbx_description
1 polymer ?
#
loop_
_entity_poly.entity_id
_entity_poly.type
_entity_poly.pdbx_seq_one_letter_code
_entity_poly.pdbx_strand_id
1 'polypeptide(L)'
;MELYKKKCEGPIKTGIRRGIVSGFGFGISFFVLYAVYATSFYAGARLVEDGKSSFSDVFRVFFALSMAAIGLSQSGSLVPDSTKAKSAAASIFAILDRKSLIDPNDESGMTLEEVKGEIEL
;
A
#
# COMPACT_ATOMS: atom_id res chain seq x y z
N MET A 1 -13.58 -32.75 -14.96
CA MET A 1 -12.15 -32.36 -15.08
C MET A 1 -11.88 -31.41 -16.24
N GLU A 2 -12.47 -31.61 -17.43
CA GLU A 2 -12.23 -30.73 -18.59
C GLU A 2 -12.75 -29.29 -18.42
N LEU A 3 -13.94 -29.12 -17.80
CA LEU A 3 -14.50 -27.78 -17.55
C LEU A 3 -13.60 -26.93 -16.63
N TYR A 4 -12.93 -27.55 -15.67
CA TYR A 4 -11.96 -26.90 -14.79
C TYR A 4 -10.72 -26.46 -15.56
N LYS A 5 -10.14 -27.35 -16.39
CA LYS A 5 -9.02 -27.00 -17.27
C LYS A 5 -9.34 -25.81 -18.17
N LYS A 6 -10.52 -25.81 -18.79
CA LYS A 6 -11.00 -24.69 -19.63
C LYS A 6 -11.11 -23.37 -18.86
N LYS A 7 -11.53 -23.41 -17.59
CA LYS A 7 -11.58 -22.20 -16.73
C LYS A 7 -10.19 -21.71 -16.31
N CYS A 8 -9.19 -22.59 -16.22
CA CYS A 8 -7.81 -22.23 -15.87
C CYS A 8 -6.99 -21.63 -17.03
N GLU A 9 -7.39 -21.84 -18.29
CA GLU A 9 -6.68 -21.29 -19.46
C GLU A 9 -6.56 -19.76 -19.42
N GLY A 10 -7.63 -19.06 -19.03
CA GLY A 10 -7.64 -17.59 -18.89
C GLY A 10 -6.62 -17.08 -17.85
N PRO A 11 -6.68 -17.56 -16.59
CA PRO A 11 -5.68 -17.26 -15.57
C PRO A 11 -4.25 -17.61 -15.99
N ILE A 12 -4.02 -18.75 -16.65
CA ILE A 12 -2.68 -19.15 -17.10
C ILE A 12 -2.13 -18.14 -18.13
N LYS A 13 -2.92 -17.82 -19.17
CA LYS A 13 -2.51 -16.83 -20.18
C LYS A 13 -2.24 -15.46 -19.56
N THR A 14 -3.06 -15.06 -18.60
CA THR A 14 -2.89 -13.81 -17.85
C THR A 14 -1.63 -13.85 -16.99
N GLY A 15 -1.37 -14.97 -16.32
CA GLY A 15 -0.17 -15.19 -15.50
C GLY A 15 1.11 -15.11 -16.32
N ILE A 16 1.14 -15.74 -17.50
CA ILE A 16 2.29 -15.67 -18.43
C ILE A 16 2.53 -14.21 -18.86
N ARG A 17 1.49 -13.51 -19.32
CA ARG A 17 1.62 -12.11 -19.73
C ARG A 17 2.10 -11.23 -18.58
N ARG A 18 1.55 -11.43 -17.38
CA ARG A 18 1.95 -10.70 -16.18
C ARG A 18 3.40 -10.99 -15.82
N GLY A 19 3.84 -12.25 -15.90
CA GLY A 19 5.21 -12.68 -15.64
C GLY A 19 6.23 -11.99 -16.56
N ILE A 20 5.92 -11.90 -17.85
CA ILE A 20 6.77 -11.19 -18.82
C ILE A 20 6.86 -9.70 -18.48
N VAL A 21 5.71 -9.05 -18.24
CA VAL A 21 5.67 -7.61 -17.89
C VAL A 21 6.39 -7.34 -16.58
N SER A 22 6.19 -8.16 -15.55
CA SER A 22 6.88 -8.00 -14.27
C SER A 22 8.37 -8.26 -14.38
N GLY A 23 8.78 -9.26 -15.17
CA GLY A 23 10.20 -9.56 -15.41
C GLY A 23 10.91 -8.41 -16.12
N PHE A 24 10.30 -7.83 -17.15
CA PHE A 24 10.83 -6.67 -17.85
C PHE A 24 10.93 -5.44 -16.93
N GLY A 25 9.88 -5.16 -16.15
CA GLY A 25 9.88 -4.08 -15.17
C GLY A 25 10.99 -4.25 -14.11
N PHE A 26 11.19 -5.48 -13.64
CA PHE A 26 12.27 -5.80 -12.70
C PHE A 26 13.65 -5.58 -13.32
N GLY A 27 13.86 -6.07 -14.55
CA GLY A 27 15.11 -5.86 -15.29
C GLY A 27 15.44 -4.39 -15.52
N ILE A 28 14.47 -3.58 -15.95
CA ILE A 28 14.65 -2.13 -16.11
C ILE A 28 15.01 -1.48 -14.77
N SER A 29 14.36 -1.89 -13.68
CA SER A 29 14.62 -1.30 -12.36
C SER A 29 16.07 -1.50 -11.94
N PHE A 30 16.62 -2.71 -12.15
CA PHE A 30 18.05 -2.99 -11.88
C PHE A 30 18.97 -2.26 -12.85
N PHE A 31 18.60 -2.16 -14.13
CA PHE A 31 19.38 -1.40 -15.10
C PHE A 31 19.50 0.08 -14.67
N VAL A 32 18.39 0.71 -14.29
CA VAL A 32 18.38 2.10 -13.82
C VAL A 32 19.20 2.25 -12.55
N LEU A 33 19.10 1.31 -11.59
CA LEU A 33 19.90 1.33 -10.37
C LEU A 33 21.41 1.35 -10.68
N TYR A 34 21.88 0.43 -11.51
CA TYR A 34 23.30 0.36 -11.87
C TYR A 34 23.73 1.53 -12.76
N ALA A 35 22.85 2.05 -13.62
CA ALA A 35 23.13 3.24 -14.40
C ALA A 35 23.35 4.47 -13.49
N VAL A 36 22.49 4.67 -12.49
CA VAL A 36 22.65 5.75 -11.50
C VAL A 36 23.97 5.59 -10.73
N TYR A 37 24.33 4.38 -10.32
CA TYR A 37 25.61 4.12 -9.65
C TYR A 37 26.79 4.47 -10.55
N ALA A 38 26.78 3.99 -11.80
CA ALA A 38 27.82 4.28 -12.77
C ALA A 38 27.98 5.78 -13.03
N THR A 39 26.87 6.50 -13.25
CA THR A 39 26.89 7.96 -13.46
C THR A 39 27.38 8.71 -12.22
N SER A 40 26.94 8.29 -11.03
CA SER A 40 27.35 8.92 -9.76
C SER A 40 28.85 8.76 -9.52
N PHE A 41 29.39 7.56 -9.72
CA PHE A 41 30.83 7.33 -9.57
C PHE A 41 31.65 7.98 -10.68
N TYR A 42 31.15 8.03 -11.91
CA TYR A 42 31.82 8.75 -13.00
C TYR A 42 31.94 10.26 -12.68
N ALA A 43 30.84 10.88 -12.25
CA ALA A 43 30.85 12.28 -11.84
C ALA A 43 31.74 12.50 -10.61
N GLY A 44 31.67 11.61 -9.62
CA GLY A 44 32.53 11.63 -8.45
C GLY A 44 34.02 11.54 -8.80
N ALA A 45 34.39 10.65 -9.72
CA ALA A 45 35.76 10.50 -10.19
C ALA A 45 36.27 11.78 -10.87
N ARG A 46 35.45 12.43 -11.71
CA ARG A 46 35.78 13.73 -12.32
C ARG A 46 35.99 14.83 -11.28
N LEU A 47 35.16 14.87 -10.23
CA LEU A 47 35.31 15.84 -9.14
C LEU A 47 36.61 15.64 -8.35
N VAL A 48 37.02 14.38 -8.17
CA VAL A 48 38.29 14.05 -7.51
C VAL A 48 39.48 14.39 -8.40
N GLU A 49 39.41 14.09 -9.70
CA GLU A 49 40.43 14.45 -10.71
C GLU A 49 40.67 15.96 -10.77
N ASP A 50 39.60 16.76 -10.72
CA ASP A 50 39.65 18.22 -10.69
C ASP A 50 40.13 18.81 -9.34
N GLY A 51 40.42 17.97 -8.33
CA GLY A 51 40.79 18.42 -6.98
C GLY A 51 39.67 19.10 -6.20
N LYS A 52 38.41 18.98 -6.64
CA LYS A 52 37.23 19.61 -6.02
C LYS A 52 36.62 18.77 -4.89
N SER A 53 36.98 17.50 -4.79
CA SER A 53 36.49 16.58 -3.77
C SER A 53 37.52 15.50 -3.47
N SER A 54 37.37 14.80 -2.35
CA SER A 54 38.18 13.61 -2.02
C SER A 54 37.41 12.33 -2.31
N PHE A 55 38.14 11.23 -2.52
CA PHE A 55 37.53 9.90 -2.65
C PHE A 55 36.63 9.55 -1.45
N SER A 56 37.06 9.93 -0.25
CA SER A 56 36.29 9.69 0.99
C SER A 56 34.95 10.43 0.97
N ASP A 57 34.94 11.69 0.54
CA ASP A 57 33.73 12.52 0.52
C ASP A 57 32.71 12.00 -0.50
N VAL A 58 33.16 11.57 -1.68
CA VAL A 58 32.28 10.98 -2.71
C VAL A 58 31.56 9.75 -2.17
N PHE A 59 32.29 8.81 -1.55
CA PHE A 59 31.69 7.61 -0.97
C PHE A 59 30.78 7.92 0.22
N ARG A 60 31.16 8.90 1.06
CA ARG A 60 30.34 9.34 2.19
C ARG A 60 28.99 9.86 1.72
N VAL A 61 28.97 10.73 0.72
CA VAL A 61 27.74 11.28 0.14
C VAL A 61 26.92 10.18 -0.53
N PHE A 62 27.55 9.31 -1.31
CA PHE A 62 26.87 8.19 -1.98
C PHE A 62 26.14 7.28 -0.99
N PHE A 63 26.81 6.84 0.08
CA PHE A 63 26.20 5.98 1.09
C PHE A 63 25.13 6.71 1.91
N ALA A 64 25.35 7.97 2.26
CA ALA A 64 24.35 8.77 2.98
C ALA A 64 23.05 8.89 2.18
N LEU A 65 23.14 9.23 0.88
CA LEU A 65 21.99 9.34 -0.01
C LEU A 65 21.31 7.97 -0.24
N SER A 66 22.10 6.91 -0.39
CA SER A 66 21.57 5.55 -0.57
C SER A 66 20.78 5.08 0.66
N MET A 67 21.30 5.32 1.87
CA MET A 67 20.62 5.01 3.11
C MET A 67 19.33 5.83 3.27
N ALA A 68 19.37 7.13 2.96
CA ALA A 68 18.19 7.99 3.00
C ALA A 68 17.10 7.51 2.03
N ALA A 69 17.47 7.14 0.80
CA ALA A 69 16.54 6.60 -0.19
C ALA A 69 15.89 5.29 0.27
N ILE A 70 16.68 4.38 0.87
CA ILE A 70 16.15 3.13 1.45
C ILE A 70 15.17 3.42 2.60
N GLY A 71 15.51 4.36 3.49
CA GLY A 71 14.63 4.78 4.57
C GLY A 71 13.30 5.36 4.08
N LEU A 72 13.35 6.18 3.03
CA LEU A 72 12.16 6.74 2.40
C LEU A 72 11.29 5.64 1.76
N SER A 73 11.89 4.71 1.02
CA SER A 73 11.19 3.58 0.41
C SER A 73 10.48 2.70 1.44
N GLN A 74 11.14 2.40 2.56
CA GLN A 74 10.53 1.62 3.66
C GLN A 74 9.42 2.39 4.37
N SER A 75 9.60 3.70 4.60
CA SER A 75 8.55 4.51 5.21
C SER A 75 7.31 4.62 4.30
N GLY A 76 7.54 4.70 2.99
CA GLY A 76 6.47 4.73 1.99
C GLY A 76 5.61 3.47 1.97
N SER A 77 6.13 2.30 2.36
CA SER A 77 5.35 1.06 2.39
C SER A 77 4.27 1.05 3.47
N LEU A 78 4.33 1.94 4.46
CA LEU A 78 3.34 2.09 5.53
C LEU A 78 2.13 2.94 5.12
N VAL A 79 2.22 3.68 4.01
CA VAL A 79 1.16 4.59 3.55
C VAL A 79 -0.16 3.88 3.25
N PRO A 80 -0.19 2.72 2.56
CA PRO A 80 -1.43 1.98 2.32
C PRO A 80 -2.11 1.53 3.61
N ASP A 81 -1.32 1.09 4.60
CA ASP A 81 -1.85 0.64 5.89
C ASP A 81 -2.46 1.80 6.67
N SER A 82 -1.80 2.97 6.68
CA SER A 82 -2.38 4.19 7.27
C SER A 82 -3.70 4.58 6.61
N THR A 83 -3.77 4.48 5.28
CA THR A 83 -5.00 4.76 4.52
C THR A 83 -6.12 3.77 4.88
N LYS A 84 -5.78 2.48 4.96
CA LYS A 84 -6.73 1.42 5.33
C LYS A 84 -7.22 1.58 6.76
N ALA A 85 -6.35 1.94 7.71
CA ALA A 85 -6.70 2.20 9.09
C ALA A 85 -7.70 3.37 9.20
N LYS A 86 -7.46 4.47 8.48
CA LYS A 86 -8.40 5.61 8.41
C LYS A 86 -9.76 5.19 7.87
N SER A 87 -9.79 4.42 6.78
CA SER A 87 -11.05 3.91 6.21
C SER A 87 -11.81 3.03 7.20
N ALA A 88 -11.11 2.13 7.90
CA ALA A 88 -11.73 1.24 8.88
C ALA A 88 -12.30 2.02 10.08
N ALA A 89 -11.54 2.98 10.61
CA ALA A 89 -12.02 3.84 11.69
C ALA A 89 -13.27 4.63 11.26
N ALA A 90 -13.27 5.21 10.06
CA ALA A 90 -14.43 5.92 9.53
C ALA A 90 -15.67 5.02 9.42
N SER A 91 -15.51 3.77 8.99
CA SER A 91 -16.62 2.80 8.94
C SER A 91 -17.17 2.47 10.33
N ILE A 92 -16.31 2.32 11.35
CA ILE A 92 -16.74 2.08 12.73
C ILE A 92 -17.52 3.28 13.26
N PHE A 93 -17.00 4.50 13.11
CA PHE A 93 -17.70 5.71 13.54
C PHE A 93 -19.00 5.93 12.80
N ALA A 94 -19.08 5.61 11.50
CA ALA A 94 -20.33 5.67 10.76
C ALA A 94 -21.41 4.73 11.32
N ILE A 95 -21.02 3.59 11.92
CA ILE A 95 -21.95 2.68 12.60
C ILE A 95 -22.33 3.23 13.98
N LEU A 96 -21.36 3.73 14.75
CA LEU A 96 -21.59 4.25 16.11
C LEU A 96 -22.47 5.51 16.11
N ASP A 97 -22.25 6.41 15.16
CA ASP A 97 -22.97 7.68 15.06
C ASP A 97 -24.34 7.54 14.36
N ARG A 98 -24.65 6.34 13.86
CA ARG A 98 -25.94 6.07 13.23
C ARG A 98 -27.05 6.11 14.28
N LYS A 99 -27.96 7.08 14.14
CA LYS A 99 -29.21 7.09 14.91
C LYS A 99 -30.20 6.03 14.39
N SER A 100 -30.77 5.23 15.28
CA SER A 100 -31.83 4.28 14.94
C SER A 100 -33.15 5.01 14.71
N LEU A 101 -33.96 4.53 13.76
CA LEU A 101 -35.33 5.03 13.57
C LEU A 101 -36.28 4.52 14.66
N ILE A 102 -35.98 3.33 15.21
CA ILE A 102 -36.64 2.75 16.37
C ILE A 102 -35.54 2.58 17.41
N ASP A 103 -35.46 3.50 18.37
CA ASP A 103 -34.44 3.48 19.40
C ASP A 103 -34.92 2.60 20.57
N PRO A 104 -34.30 1.43 20.82
CA PRO A 104 -34.70 0.57 21.93
C PRO A 104 -34.38 1.17 23.30
N ASN A 105 -33.56 2.22 23.36
CA ASN A 105 -33.25 2.95 24.59
C ASN A 105 -34.16 4.18 24.79
N ASP A 106 -35.08 4.45 23.86
CA ASP A 106 -36.06 5.53 24.01
C ASP A 106 -37.21 5.07 24.93
N GLU A 107 -37.26 5.65 26.12
CA GLU A 107 -38.29 5.38 27.14
C GLU A 107 -39.52 6.28 26.99
N SER A 108 -39.62 7.09 25.92
CA SER A 108 -40.78 7.97 25.68
C SER A 108 -42.07 7.22 25.32
N GLY A 109 -41.97 5.91 25.05
CA GLY A 109 -43.09 5.05 24.71
C GLY A 109 -44.04 4.76 25.88
N MET A 110 -45.18 4.15 25.56
CA MET A 110 -46.15 3.71 26.56
C MET A 110 -45.76 2.32 27.09
N THR A 111 -45.56 2.20 28.40
CA THR A 111 -45.42 0.90 29.08
C THR A 111 -46.78 0.46 29.62
N LEU A 112 -47.23 -0.75 29.24
CA LEU A 112 -48.49 -1.32 29.73
C LEU A 112 -48.28 -2.02 31.08
N GLU A 113 -49.14 -1.77 32.07
CA GLU A 113 -49.08 -2.47 33.36
C GLU A 113 -49.50 -3.95 33.26
N GLU A 114 -50.41 -4.27 32.34
CA GLU A 114 -50.90 -5.63 32.10
C GLU A 114 -51.08 -5.88 30.59
N VAL A 115 -50.52 -6.99 30.09
CA VAL A 115 -50.54 -7.34 28.65
C VAL A 115 -51.42 -8.56 28.44
N LYS A 116 -52.58 -8.38 27.79
CA LYS A 116 -53.53 -9.47 27.47
C LYS A 116 -53.15 -10.30 26.24
N GLY A 117 -52.31 -9.75 25.35
CA GLY A 117 -51.76 -10.48 24.20
C GLY A 117 -52.69 -10.64 23.00
N GLU A 118 -53.73 -9.83 22.86
CA GLU A 118 -54.59 -9.82 21.67
C GLU A 118 -53.89 -9.08 20.52
N ILE A 119 -53.71 -9.74 19.36
CA ILE A 119 -53.05 -9.21 18.17
C ILE A 119 -53.97 -9.41 16.97
N GLU A 120 -54.17 -8.37 16.17
CA GLU A 120 -54.92 -8.40 14.91
C GLU A 120 -53.97 -8.37 13.70
N LEU A 121 -54.45 -8.91 12.57
CA LEU A 121 -53.73 -9.06 11.29
C LEU A 121 -54.11 -7.96 10.29
#